data_AF-A0A2D9C7K1-F1
#
_entry.id   AF-A0A2D9C7K1-F1
#
_cell.length_a   1.000
_cell.length_b   1.000
_cell.length_c   1.000
_cell.angle_alpha   90.00
_cell.angle_beta   90.00
_cell.angle_gamma   90.00
#
_symmetry.space_group_name_H-M   'P 1'
#
loop_
_entity.id
_entity.type
_entity.pdbx_description
1 polymer ?
#
loop_
_entity_poly.entity_id
_entity_poly.type
_entity_poly.pdbx_seq_one_letter_code
_entity_poly.pdbx_strand_id
1 'polypeptide(L)'
;MKTTAQSAKLLDALIDRSELRNAMWKLVGTRLVAAVVCGITLIVMLSWKFGLHGMTSLLPGLPSMKFNTAFGLCLLGIGMMCITIYGRSSQTIRRLNHAATACALLAILISLLTVIEMNTKATLGIDEFFCNDDISRRNIEAKTPGRMSPSTAAAILLLGITLVLYSFKHVRGFKTACTFTVAIAISIGFAAGLSILISSKGASSFAFFSSMALHTSWCIVLLGLSFLITRNALEDLAGHETMRVSKQEGTWLIVAAMVVFFSGILASGLVSYRTSSREYHAGTIRFDTLTERVVYEAKHRIYLPVYGLKGARGMYAGSSQVRRDEFGAYANSRHLTNEFPGTVAMGMIVPVLHADLSEFARQQQELSDSPFEIETTGQWNKHYITTFIEPEFRNKSLLGYDA
;
A
#
# COMPACT_ATOMS: atom_id res chain seq x y z
N MET A 1 25.46 68.81 15.54
CA MET A 1 26.07 67.79 14.64
C MET A 1 26.66 66.57 15.36
N LYS A 2 27.22 66.66 16.59
CA LYS A 2 27.73 65.46 17.31
C LYS A 2 26.62 64.48 17.79
N THR A 3 25.44 64.99 18.11
CA THR A 3 24.30 64.20 18.63
C THR A 3 23.62 63.32 17.57
N THR A 4 23.51 63.77 16.32
CA THR A 4 22.91 63.01 15.21
C THR A 4 23.80 61.87 14.70
N ALA A 5 25.12 62.05 14.72
CA ALA A 5 26.06 60.99 14.35
C ALA A 5 26.11 59.87 15.41
N GLN A 6 25.92 60.22 16.68
CA GLN A 6 25.90 59.27 17.79
C GLN A 6 24.59 58.47 17.86
N SER A 7 23.44 59.11 17.57
CA SER A 7 22.15 58.41 17.47
C SER A 7 22.11 57.46 16.28
N ALA A 8 22.68 57.83 15.13
CA ALA A 8 22.78 56.95 13.96
C ALA A 8 23.61 55.69 14.25
N LYS A 9 24.80 55.83 14.87
CA LYS A 9 25.63 54.69 15.29
C LYS A 9 24.94 53.77 16.30
N LEU A 10 24.15 54.35 17.22
CA LEU A 10 23.38 53.58 18.19
C LEU A 10 22.26 52.80 17.50
N LEU A 11 21.57 53.42 16.54
CA LEU A 11 20.51 52.80 15.75
C LEU A 11 21.06 51.63 14.92
N ASP A 12 22.19 51.83 14.24
CA ASP A 12 22.87 50.78 13.47
C ASP A 12 23.28 49.61 14.38
N ALA A 13 23.87 49.89 15.55
CA ALA A 13 24.25 48.85 16.51
C ALA A 13 23.05 48.07 17.09
N LEU A 14 21.89 48.73 17.26
CA LEU A 14 20.65 48.09 17.70
C LEU A 14 20.05 47.22 16.61
N ILE A 15 20.05 47.69 15.36
CA ILE A 15 19.61 46.92 14.19
C ILE A 15 20.48 45.67 14.02
N ASP A 16 21.80 45.82 14.10
CA ASP A 16 22.79 44.75 13.97
C ASP A 16 22.57 43.63 15.02
N ARG A 17 22.36 44.02 16.30
CA ARG A 17 22.00 43.06 17.36
C ARG A 17 20.66 42.38 17.12
N SER A 18 19.71 43.06 16.49
CA SER A 18 18.39 42.49 16.19
C SER A 18 18.47 41.45 15.07
N GLU A 19 19.29 41.67 14.04
CA GLU A 19 19.49 40.74 12.92
C GLU A 19 20.23 39.48 13.38
N LEU A 20 21.31 39.63 14.16
CA LEU A 20 22.03 38.51 14.79
C LEU A 20 21.09 37.65 15.66
N ARG A 21 20.27 38.30 16.50
CA ARG A 21 19.29 37.61 17.34
C ARG A 21 18.26 36.85 16.51
N ASN A 22 17.77 37.44 15.43
CA ASN A 22 16.82 36.78 14.52
C ASN A 22 17.44 35.56 13.84
N ALA A 23 18.68 35.65 13.37
CA ALA A 23 19.40 34.53 12.77
C ALA A 23 19.62 33.38 13.79
N MET A 24 19.99 33.71 15.02
CA MET A 24 20.10 32.71 16.09
C MET A 24 18.77 32.01 16.40
N TRP A 25 17.66 32.75 16.47
CA TRP A 25 16.33 32.16 16.68
C TRP A 25 15.90 31.26 15.52
N LYS A 26 16.23 31.63 14.27
CA LYS A 26 16.02 30.75 13.11
C LYS A 26 16.76 29.42 13.29
N LEU A 27 18.04 29.45 13.69
CA LEU A 27 18.83 28.23 13.93
C LEU A 27 18.29 27.38 15.08
N VAL A 28 17.80 28.00 16.16
CA VAL A 28 17.15 27.27 17.26
C VAL A 28 15.85 26.63 16.79
N GLY A 29 15.01 27.37 16.07
CA GLY A 29 13.75 26.87 15.54
C GLY A 29 13.95 25.68 14.60
N THR A 30 14.88 25.78 13.66
CA THR A 30 15.17 24.67 12.74
C THR A 30 15.74 23.45 13.47
N ARG A 31 16.54 23.64 14.53
CA ARG A 31 17.03 22.54 15.37
C ARG A 31 15.91 21.82 16.11
N LEU A 32 14.93 22.55 16.62
CA LEU A 32 13.74 21.97 17.26
C LEU A 32 12.92 21.13 16.27
N VAL A 33 12.73 21.63 15.04
CA VAL A 33 12.06 20.87 13.97
C VAL A 33 12.82 19.58 13.65
N ALA A 34 14.15 19.64 13.52
CA ALA A 34 14.96 18.45 13.30
C ALA A 34 14.89 17.46 14.47
N ALA A 35 14.87 17.94 15.72
CA ALA A 35 14.69 17.10 16.90
C ALA A 35 13.32 16.39 16.91
N VAL A 36 12.26 17.07 16.49
CA VAL A 36 10.93 16.45 16.32
C VAL A 36 10.96 15.35 15.26
N VAL A 37 11.59 15.59 14.10
CA VAL A 37 11.75 14.57 13.06
C VAL A 37 12.56 13.37 13.56
N CYS A 38 13.65 13.60 14.31
CA CYS A 38 14.39 12.54 14.98
C CYS A 38 13.54 11.77 16.00
N GLY A 39 12.67 12.44 16.75
CA GLY A 39 11.72 11.80 17.67
C GLY A 39 10.73 10.89 16.93
N ILE A 40 10.09 11.39 15.86
CA ILE A 40 9.15 10.62 15.03
C ILE A 40 9.84 9.38 14.45
N THR A 41 11.03 9.56 13.86
CA THR A 41 11.79 8.47 13.26
C THR A 41 12.27 7.45 14.28
N LEU A 42 12.68 7.89 15.48
CA LEU A 42 13.03 7.00 16.58
C LEU A 42 11.84 6.15 17.02
N ILE A 43 10.66 6.75 17.18
CA ILE A 43 9.43 6.02 17.51
C ILE A 43 9.17 4.94 16.45
N VAL A 44 9.28 5.26 15.16
CA VAL A 44 9.08 4.28 14.09
C VAL A 44 10.12 3.16 14.12
N MET A 45 11.40 3.47 14.32
CA MET A 45 12.46 2.45 14.44
C MET A 45 12.21 1.51 15.64
N LEU A 46 11.84 2.05 16.80
CA LEU A 46 11.49 1.25 17.98
C LEU A 46 10.23 0.41 17.72
N SER A 47 9.27 0.95 16.98
CA SER A 47 8.02 0.26 16.63
C SER A 47 8.27 -0.99 15.80
N TRP A 48 9.19 -0.92 14.83
CA TRP A 48 9.65 -2.10 14.09
C TRP A 48 10.40 -3.09 15.00
N LYS A 49 11.28 -2.59 15.88
CA LYS A 49 12.09 -3.46 16.75
C LYS A 49 11.26 -4.25 17.77
N PHE A 50 10.19 -3.65 18.29
CA PHE A 50 9.32 -4.26 19.31
C PHE A 50 8.02 -4.84 18.74
N GLY A 51 7.81 -4.79 17.43
CA GLY A 51 6.56 -5.25 16.80
C GLY A 51 5.32 -4.42 17.14
N LEU A 52 5.51 -3.16 17.57
CA LEU A 52 4.44 -2.20 17.87
C LEU A 52 3.98 -1.48 16.59
N HIS A 53 3.40 -2.23 15.67
CA HIS A 53 3.15 -1.77 14.30
C HIS A 53 2.14 -0.61 14.15
N GLY A 54 1.35 -0.32 15.20
CA GLY A 54 0.38 0.78 15.20
C GLY A 54 1.00 2.16 14.99
N MET A 55 2.30 2.32 15.27
CA MET A 55 3.03 3.60 15.13
C MET A 55 3.82 3.70 13.82
N THR A 56 3.81 2.66 12.98
CA THR A 56 4.47 2.68 11.66
C THR A 56 3.62 3.35 10.58
N SER A 57 2.33 3.57 10.85
CA SER A 57 1.39 4.31 9.99
C SER A 57 0.55 5.23 10.86
N LEU A 58 0.11 6.37 10.31
CA LEU A 58 -0.73 7.32 11.05
C LEU A 58 -2.19 6.84 11.17
N LEU A 59 -2.68 6.10 10.18
CA LEU A 59 -4.04 5.58 10.12
C LEU A 59 -4.04 4.16 9.54
N PRO A 60 -4.94 3.27 9.99
CA PRO A 60 -5.12 1.96 9.38
C PRO A 60 -5.39 2.09 7.87
N GLY A 61 -4.73 1.25 7.07
CA GLY A 61 -4.86 1.25 5.61
C GLY A 61 -3.95 2.23 4.86
N LEU A 62 -3.27 3.16 5.53
CA LEU A 62 -2.25 4.01 4.89
C LEU A 62 -0.88 3.32 4.82
N PRO A 63 -0.03 3.68 3.84
CA PRO A 63 1.34 3.16 3.74
C PRO A 63 2.13 3.37 5.03
N SER A 64 2.86 2.34 5.46
CA SER A 64 3.72 2.40 6.63
C SER A 64 5.13 2.92 6.30
N MET A 65 5.73 3.67 7.22
CA MET A 65 7.13 4.10 7.12
C MET A 65 8.04 2.92 7.46
N LYS A 66 8.91 2.58 6.52
CA LYS A 66 9.88 1.49 6.67
C LYS A 66 11.03 1.88 7.59
N PHE A 67 11.69 0.89 8.17
CA PHE A 67 12.84 1.11 9.06
C PHE A 67 13.94 1.93 8.37
N ASN A 68 14.33 1.57 7.15
CA ASN A 68 15.37 2.27 6.40
C ASN A 68 15.01 3.74 6.11
N THR A 69 13.72 4.02 5.87
CA THR A 69 13.21 5.39 5.73
C THR A 69 13.38 6.18 7.02
N ALA A 70 12.99 5.59 8.16
CA ALA A 70 13.12 6.22 9.47
C ALA A 70 14.59 6.47 9.81
N PHE A 71 15.45 5.49 9.57
CA PHE A 71 16.89 5.62 9.81
C PHE A 71 17.51 6.73 8.94
N GLY A 72 17.22 6.76 7.64
CA GLY A 72 17.71 7.80 6.73
C GLY A 72 17.27 9.21 7.13
N LEU A 73 16.00 9.41 7.49
CA LEU A 73 15.50 10.71 7.95
C LEU A 73 16.06 11.10 9.33
N CYS A 74 16.29 10.14 10.22
CA CYS A 74 16.94 10.40 11.51
C CYS A 74 18.38 10.89 11.31
N LEU A 75 19.15 10.27 10.42
CA LEU A 75 20.51 10.71 10.07
C LEU A 75 20.52 12.14 9.52
N LEU A 76 19.60 12.48 8.62
CA LEU A 76 19.47 13.84 8.09
C LEU A 76 19.10 14.85 9.18
N GLY A 77 18.22 14.48 10.12
CA GLY A 77 17.86 15.32 11.27
C GLY A 77 19.05 15.56 12.21
N ILE A 78 19.82 14.51 12.54
CA ILE A 78 21.03 14.62 13.37
C ILE A 78 22.06 15.52 12.69
N GLY A 79 22.35 15.29 11.40
CA GLY A 79 23.31 16.08 10.66
C GLY A 79 22.89 17.55 10.52
N MET A 80 21.59 17.81 10.35
CA MET A 80 21.04 19.14 10.42
C MET A 80 21.31 19.80 11.78
N MET A 81 21.02 19.10 12.89
CA MET A 81 21.25 19.65 14.23
C MET A 81 22.73 20.01 14.44
N CYS A 82 23.66 19.21 13.91
CA CYS A 82 25.09 19.51 13.95
C CYS A 82 25.46 20.82 13.23
N ILE A 83 24.91 21.08 12.03
CA ILE A 83 25.24 22.30 11.25
C ILE A 83 24.60 23.58 11.81
N THR A 84 23.58 23.47 12.68
CA THR A 84 22.94 24.64 13.32
C THR A 84 23.63 25.09 14.60
N ILE A 85 24.63 24.37 15.11
CA ILE A 85 25.37 24.77 16.30
C ILE A 85 26.38 25.85 15.91
N TYR A 86 26.15 27.06 16.42
CA TYR A 86 26.97 28.25 16.17
C TYR A 86 27.67 28.73 17.45
N GLY A 87 28.76 29.49 17.33
CA GLY A 87 29.44 30.14 18.47
C GLY A 87 30.26 29.21 19.39
N ARG A 88 30.66 28.03 18.90
CA ARG A 88 31.56 27.10 19.61
C ARG A 88 33.00 27.22 19.10
N SER A 89 33.94 26.56 19.79
CA SER A 89 35.34 26.52 19.34
C SER A 89 35.48 26.00 17.91
N SER A 90 36.48 26.47 17.17
CA SER A 90 36.74 26.03 15.79
C SER A 90 36.89 24.51 15.68
N GLN A 91 37.56 23.88 16.66
CA GLN A 91 37.71 22.42 16.69
C GLN A 91 36.38 21.69 16.91
N THR A 92 35.51 22.20 17.80
CA THR A 92 34.17 21.64 18.04
C THR A 92 33.31 21.74 16.78
N ILE A 93 33.31 22.91 16.11
CA ILE A 93 32.55 23.12 14.87
C ILE A 93 33.03 22.16 13.77
N ARG A 94 34.35 21.96 13.64
CA ARG A 94 34.92 21.01 12.66
C ARG A 94 34.47 19.58 12.92
N ARG A 95 34.45 19.13 14.18
CA ARG A 95 33.93 17.79 14.55
C ARG A 95 32.45 17.63 14.23
N LEU A 96 31.63 18.64 14.53
CA LEU A 96 30.20 18.62 14.23
C LEU A 96 29.95 18.60 12.72
N ASN A 97 30.72 19.35 11.93
CA ASN A 97 30.63 19.29 10.46
C ASN A 97 31.00 17.90 9.92
N HIS A 98 32.06 17.26 10.43
CA HIS A 98 32.40 15.89 10.03
C HIS A 98 31.28 14.89 10.40
N ALA A 99 30.68 15.02 11.59
CA ALA A 99 29.54 14.19 11.98
C ALA A 99 28.33 14.40 11.06
N ALA A 100 28.03 15.65 10.68
CA ALA A 100 26.98 15.96 9.73
C ALA A 100 27.24 15.34 8.36
N THR A 101 28.46 15.45 7.83
CA THR A 101 28.86 14.84 6.57
C THR A 101 28.76 13.32 6.62
N ALA A 102 29.19 12.68 7.71
CA ALA A 102 29.07 11.23 7.88
C ALA A 102 27.61 10.77 7.87
N CYS A 103 26.71 11.47 8.58
CA CYS A 103 25.28 11.19 8.56
C CYS A 103 24.69 11.34 7.14
N ALA A 104 25.09 12.40 6.43
CA ALA A 104 24.65 12.67 5.06
C ALA A 104 25.09 11.56 4.09
N LEU A 105 26.36 11.17 4.15
CA LEU A 105 26.91 10.11 3.29
C LEU A 105 26.25 8.77 3.53
N LEU A 106 25.94 8.43 4.78
CA LEU A 106 25.22 7.21 5.11
C LEU A 106 23.77 7.23 4.58
N ALA A 107 23.07 8.37 4.72
CA ALA A 107 21.72 8.54 4.18
C ALA A 107 21.69 8.48 2.64
N ILE A 108 22.70 9.06 1.98
CA ILE A 108 22.92 8.96 0.52
C ILE A 108 23.15 7.51 0.12
N LEU A 109 24.04 6.81 0.82
CA LEU A 109 24.40 5.42 0.52
C LEU A 109 23.18 4.51 0.57
N ILE A 110 22.38 4.59 1.64
CA ILE A 110 21.16 3.79 1.80
C ILE A 110 20.17 4.08 0.67
N SER A 111 19.96 5.36 0.36
CA SER A 111 19.04 5.78 -0.72
C SER A 111 19.51 5.30 -2.10
N LEU A 112 20.81 5.41 -2.38
CA LEU A 112 21.39 5.01 -3.66
C LEU A 112 21.33 3.49 -3.84
N LEU A 113 21.67 2.73 -2.80
CA LEU A 113 21.58 1.26 -2.85
C LEU A 113 20.13 0.81 -3.06
N THR A 114 19.15 1.45 -2.40
CA THR A 114 17.72 1.18 -2.65
C THR A 114 17.37 1.43 -4.12
N VAL A 115 17.81 2.56 -4.69
CA VAL A 115 17.55 2.88 -6.11
C VAL A 115 18.18 1.83 -7.03
N ILE A 116 19.38 1.37 -6.73
CA ILE A 116 20.04 0.31 -7.50
C ILE A 116 19.23 -1.00 -7.43
N GLU A 117 18.78 -1.42 -6.24
CA GLU A 117 17.94 -2.62 -6.09
C GLU A 117 16.62 -2.52 -6.86
N MET A 118 15.98 -1.35 -6.86
CA MET A 118 14.73 -1.11 -7.59
C MET A 118 14.90 -1.27 -9.11
N ASN A 119 16.05 -0.85 -9.66
CA ASN A 119 16.30 -0.91 -11.10
C ASN A 119 16.87 -2.25 -11.56
N THR A 120 17.70 -2.89 -10.75
CA THR A 120 18.38 -4.15 -11.11
C THR A 120 17.59 -5.40 -10.71
N LYS A 121 16.59 -5.26 -9.83
CA LYS A 121 15.89 -6.37 -9.17
C LYS A 121 16.83 -7.32 -8.40
N ALA A 122 18.08 -6.91 -8.16
CA ALA A 122 19.01 -7.63 -7.31
C ALA A 122 18.55 -7.54 -5.85
N THR A 123 18.84 -8.59 -5.07
CA THR A 123 18.65 -8.62 -3.62
C THR A 123 19.99 -8.38 -2.94
N LEU A 124 20.26 -7.13 -2.53
CA LEU A 124 21.44 -6.78 -1.72
C LEU A 124 21.19 -7.08 -0.24
N GLY A 125 19.93 -7.25 0.16
CA GLY A 125 19.56 -7.60 1.54
C GLY A 125 19.61 -6.43 2.51
N ILE A 126 19.71 -5.20 2.00
CA ILE A 126 19.75 -3.99 2.83
C ILE A 126 18.37 -3.62 3.40
N ASP A 127 17.30 -4.02 2.72
CA ASP A 127 15.91 -3.64 3.04
C ASP A 127 15.46 -4.15 4.41
N GLU A 128 15.90 -5.34 4.81
CA GLU A 128 15.53 -5.98 6.09
C GLU A 128 16.76 -6.20 7.00
N PHE A 129 17.88 -5.53 6.75
CA PHE A 129 19.13 -5.73 7.49
C PHE A 129 18.96 -5.52 9.01
N PHE A 130 18.17 -4.52 9.41
CA PHE A 130 17.94 -4.20 10.81
C PHE A 130 16.72 -4.91 11.42
N CYS A 131 15.64 -5.07 10.66
CA CYS A 131 14.35 -5.60 11.10
C CYS A 131 13.64 -6.28 9.93
N ASN A 132 13.01 -7.42 10.19
CA ASN A 132 12.15 -8.12 9.25
C ASN A 132 10.81 -7.40 9.09
N ASP A 133 10.34 -7.25 7.85
CA ASP A 133 9.05 -6.67 7.50
C ASP A 133 8.01 -7.76 7.24
N ASP A 134 7.61 -8.43 8.33
CA ASP A 134 6.62 -9.51 8.30
C ASP A 134 5.21 -9.03 7.90
N ILE A 135 4.95 -7.72 7.94
CA ILE A 135 3.66 -7.16 7.48
C ILE A 135 3.60 -7.22 5.97
N SER A 136 4.64 -6.71 5.31
CA SER A 136 4.67 -6.68 3.84
C SER A 136 4.75 -8.08 3.25
N ARG A 137 5.40 -9.02 3.94
CA ARG A 137 5.36 -10.44 3.54
C ARG A 137 3.96 -11.06 3.59
N ARG A 138 3.12 -10.65 4.55
CA ARG A 138 1.75 -11.16 4.68
C ARG A 138 0.77 -10.51 3.69
N ASN A 139 1.11 -9.35 3.13
CA ASN A 139 0.31 -8.69 2.11
C ASN A 139 0.77 -9.13 0.71
N ILE A 140 -0.04 -9.96 0.04
CA ILE A 140 0.23 -10.48 -1.33
C ILE A 140 0.43 -9.35 -2.35
N GLU A 141 -0.12 -8.15 -2.09
CA GLU A 141 0.04 -6.96 -2.94
C GLU A 141 1.34 -6.16 -2.66
N ALA A 142 1.96 -6.31 -1.49
CA ALA A 142 3.15 -5.56 -1.09
C ALA A 142 4.43 -6.23 -1.62
N LYS A 143 4.79 -5.92 -2.87
CA LYS A 143 5.81 -6.63 -3.66
C LYS A 143 7.28 -6.57 -3.17
N THR A 144 7.64 -5.81 -2.13
CA THR A 144 9.04 -5.68 -1.67
C THR A 144 9.12 -5.34 -0.17
N PRO A 145 9.33 -6.33 0.73
CA PRO A 145 9.46 -6.11 2.18
C PRO A 145 10.64 -5.19 2.53
N GLY A 146 10.48 -4.33 3.55
CA GLY A 146 11.54 -3.47 4.11
C GLY A 146 11.94 -2.27 3.23
N ARG A 147 11.63 -2.32 1.93
CA ARG A 147 12.06 -1.35 0.92
C ARG A 147 11.34 -0.02 1.02
N MET A 148 12.10 1.06 1.03
CA MET A 148 11.55 2.42 0.95
C MET A 148 10.91 2.70 -0.42
N SER A 149 9.91 3.57 -0.47
CA SER A 149 9.30 3.97 -1.75
C SER A 149 10.32 4.68 -2.67
N PRO A 150 10.16 4.61 -4.00
CA PRO A 150 11.03 5.33 -4.93
C PRO A 150 11.10 6.84 -4.67
N SER A 151 9.95 7.45 -4.36
CA SER A 151 9.85 8.87 -3.97
C SER A 151 10.61 9.18 -2.69
N THR A 152 10.52 8.32 -1.68
CA THR A 152 11.26 8.47 -0.42
C THR A 152 12.77 8.42 -0.66
N ALA A 153 13.24 7.42 -1.41
CA ALA A 153 14.65 7.26 -1.72
C ALA A 153 15.21 8.49 -2.45
N ALA A 154 14.48 9.00 -3.45
CA ALA A 154 14.86 10.21 -4.16
C ALA A 154 14.92 11.44 -3.25
N ALA A 155 13.94 11.61 -2.35
CA ALA A 155 13.91 12.75 -1.43
C ALA A 155 15.03 12.70 -0.39
N ILE A 156 15.28 11.53 0.23
CA ILE A 156 16.38 11.36 1.19
C ILE A 156 17.73 11.54 0.49
N LEU A 157 17.90 11.03 -0.73
CA LEU A 157 19.10 11.25 -1.54
C LEU A 157 19.36 12.75 -1.77
N LEU A 158 18.34 13.50 -2.20
CA LEU A 158 18.44 14.94 -2.44
C LEU A 158 18.75 15.72 -1.17
N LEU A 159 18.07 15.44 -0.05
CA LEU A 159 18.34 16.09 1.23
C LEU A 159 19.73 15.72 1.79
N GLY A 160 20.20 14.50 1.56
CA GLY A 160 21.57 14.09 1.89
C GLY A 160 22.60 14.86 1.09
N ILE A 161 22.39 15.03 -0.23
CA ILE A 161 23.23 15.87 -1.08
C ILE A 161 23.23 17.31 -0.56
N THR A 162 22.06 17.87 -0.23
CA THR A 162 21.95 19.20 0.40
C THR A 162 22.82 19.31 1.63
N LEU A 163 22.76 18.33 2.53
CA LEU A 163 23.53 18.35 3.77
C LEU A 163 25.05 18.29 3.52
N VAL A 164 25.52 17.51 2.53
CA VAL A 164 26.93 17.53 2.09
C VAL A 164 27.32 18.90 1.53
N LEU A 165 26.45 19.56 0.76
CA LEU A 165 26.72 20.89 0.20
C LEU A 165 27.03 21.93 1.28
N TYR A 166 26.49 21.81 2.50
CA TYR A 166 26.84 22.71 3.62
C TYR A 166 28.31 22.64 4.04
N SER A 167 28.98 21.51 3.83
CA SER A 167 30.44 21.40 4.02
C SER A 167 31.22 22.27 3.02
N PHE A 168 30.59 22.61 1.89
CA PHE A 168 31.15 23.43 0.81
C PHE A 168 30.45 24.78 0.69
N LYS A 169 29.87 25.31 1.77
CA LYS A 169 29.09 26.56 1.79
C LYS A 169 29.83 27.80 1.24
N HIS A 170 31.16 27.75 1.19
CA HIS A 170 32.02 28.81 0.66
C HIS A 170 32.21 28.76 -0.88
N VAL A 171 31.80 27.68 -1.54
CA VAL A 171 31.97 27.49 -2.99
C VAL A 171 30.90 28.25 -3.77
N ARG A 172 31.29 28.88 -4.88
CA ARG A 172 30.37 29.58 -5.79
C ARG A 172 29.31 28.60 -6.32
N GLY A 173 28.03 28.97 -6.21
CA GLY A 173 26.91 28.13 -6.63
C GLY A 173 26.28 27.27 -5.53
N PHE A 174 26.85 27.22 -4.33
CA PHE A 174 26.26 26.54 -3.16
C PHE A 174 24.79 26.89 -2.95
N LYS A 175 24.46 28.20 -2.96
CA LYS A 175 23.09 28.69 -2.75
C LYS A 175 22.11 28.13 -3.77
N THR A 176 22.49 28.16 -5.04
CA THR A 176 21.68 27.68 -6.15
C THR A 176 21.47 26.17 -6.04
N ALA A 177 22.55 25.39 -5.89
CA ALA A 177 22.49 23.94 -5.77
C ALA A 177 21.66 23.49 -4.56
N CYS A 178 21.87 24.10 -3.39
CA CYS A 178 21.10 23.84 -2.17
C CYS A 178 19.62 24.18 -2.35
N THR A 179 19.29 25.27 -3.04
CA THR A 179 17.89 25.67 -3.27
C THR A 179 17.18 24.68 -4.19
N PHE A 180 17.81 24.29 -5.31
CA PHE A 180 17.22 23.33 -6.25
C PHE A 180 17.01 21.95 -5.63
N THR A 181 18.04 21.40 -4.99
CA THR A 181 17.95 20.07 -4.34
C THR A 181 16.86 20.02 -3.28
N VAL A 182 16.77 21.05 -2.43
CA VAL A 182 15.72 21.15 -1.41
C VAL A 182 14.34 21.39 -2.02
N ALA A 183 14.21 22.25 -3.03
CA ALA A 183 12.93 22.51 -3.68
C ALA A 183 12.36 21.21 -4.28
N ILE A 184 13.18 20.42 -4.97
CA ILE A 184 12.76 19.13 -5.54
C ILE A 184 12.35 18.16 -4.42
N ALA A 185 13.12 18.06 -3.33
CA ALA A 185 12.78 17.20 -2.21
C ALA A 185 11.45 17.60 -1.53
N ILE A 186 11.22 18.90 -1.32
CA ILE A 186 9.95 19.43 -0.79
C ILE A 186 8.80 19.11 -1.74
N SER A 187 8.99 19.28 -3.06
CA SER A 187 7.98 18.94 -4.07
C SER A 187 7.61 17.47 -4.02
N ILE A 188 8.59 16.57 -3.89
CA ILE A 188 8.35 15.12 -3.77
C ILE A 188 7.55 14.82 -2.49
N GLY A 189 7.98 15.40 -1.35
CA GLY A 189 7.29 15.29 -0.08
C GLY A 189 5.83 15.73 -0.19
N PHE A 190 5.61 16.95 -0.67
CA PHE A 190 4.26 17.52 -0.78
C PHE A 190 3.38 16.75 -1.77
N ALA A 191 3.90 16.40 -2.96
CA ALA A 191 3.16 15.63 -3.97
C ALA A 191 2.71 14.27 -3.44
N ALA A 192 3.56 13.57 -2.68
CA ALA A 192 3.21 12.30 -2.06
C ALA A 192 2.16 12.45 -0.95
N GLY A 193 2.30 13.44 -0.07
CA GLY A 193 1.28 13.72 0.94
C GLY A 193 -0.08 14.06 0.32
N LEU A 194 -0.09 14.90 -0.72
CA LEU A 194 -1.29 15.25 -1.46
C LEU A 194 -1.91 14.04 -2.19
N SER A 195 -1.07 13.18 -2.76
CA SER A 195 -1.51 11.96 -3.46
C SER A 195 -2.33 11.05 -2.54
N ILE A 196 -1.93 10.89 -1.27
CA ILE A 196 -2.67 10.10 -0.28
C ILE A 196 -4.05 10.71 0.01
N LEU A 197 -4.14 12.04 0.14
CA LEU A 197 -5.39 12.77 0.39
C LEU A 197 -6.36 12.71 -0.79
N ILE A 198 -5.83 12.64 -2.01
CA ILE A 198 -6.62 12.47 -3.24
C ILE A 198 -7.11 11.02 -3.34
N SER A 199 -6.24 10.04 -3.01
CA SER A 199 -6.59 8.62 -3.10
C SER A 199 -7.72 8.22 -2.14
N SER A 200 -7.81 8.84 -0.96
CA SER A 200 -8.90 8.59 0.00
C SER A 200 -10.28 9.01 -0.52
N LYS A 201 -10.35 9.78 -1.61
CA LYS A 201 -11.61 10.21 -2.26
C LYS A 201 -11.99 9.36 -3.48
N GLY A 202 -11.36 8.19 -3.64
CA GLY A 202 -11.67 7.25 -4.73
C GLY A 202 -11.00 7.57 -6.07
N ALA A 203 -10.08 8.53 -6.11
CA ALA A 203 -9.25 8.79 -7.29
C ALA A 203 -8.02 7.86 -7.31
N SER A 204 -7.65 7.34 -8.47
CA SER A 204 -6.41 6.55 -8.61
C SER A 204 -5.21 7.44 -8.32
N SER A 205 -4.21 6.89 -7.66
CA SER A 205 -2.98 7.61 -7.34
C SER A 205 -1.78 7.07 -8.12
N PHE A 206 -0.85 7.96 -8.48
CA PHE A 206 0.38 7.54 -9.14
C PHE A 206 1.25 6.71 -8.18
N ALA A 207 1.54 5.46 -8.55
CA ALA A 207 2.23 4.47 -7.70
C ALA A 207 3.58 4.97 -7.10
N PHE A 208 4.26 5.88 -7.80
CA PHE A 208 5.51 6.49 -7.31
C PHE A 208 5.31 7.31 -6.03
N PHE A 209 4.17 7.98 -5.88
CA PHE A 209 3.87 8.89 -4.78
C PHE A 209 2.96 8.27 -3.71
N SER A 210 2.06 7.36 -4.10
CA SER A 210 1.08 6.76 -3.19
C SER A 210 1.64 5.71 -2.24
N SER A 211 2.86 5.23 -2.47
CA SER A 211 3.55 4.25 -1.64
C SER A 211 4.31 4.87 -0.45
N MET A 212 4.38 6.20 -0.37
CA MET A 212 5.09 6.88 0.71
C MET A 212 4.18 7.07 1.94
N ALA A 213 4.70 6.90 3.15
CA ALA A 213 3.90 7.13 4.35
C ALA A 213 3.63 8.64 4.57
N LEU A 214 2.43 8.98 5.08
CA LEU A 214 2.01 10.37 5.26
C LEU A 214 2.91 11.16 6.22
N HIS A 215 3.35 10.56 7.33
CA HIS A 215 4.27 11.23 8.25
C HIS A 215 5.69 11.35 7.65
N THR A 216 6.10 10.43 6.77
CA THR A 216 7.37 10.55 6.01
C THR A 216 7.35 11.79 5.11
N SER A 217 6.22 12.05 4.43
CA SER A 217 6.07 13.23 3.57
C SER A 217 6.23 14.53 4.32
N TRP A 218 5.60 14.65 5.48
CA TRP A 218 5.74 15.82 6.34
C TRP A 218 7.16 15.95 6.90
N CYS A 219 7.81 14.87 7.30
CA CYS A 219 9.22 14.92 7.75
C CYS A 219 10.14 15.46 6.65
N ILE A 220 9.98 15.03 5.40
CA ILE A 220 10.75 15.52 4.25
C ILE A 220 10.52 17.02 4.03
N VAL A 221 9.26 17.47 4.03
CA VAL A 221 8.92 18.88 3.86
C VAL A 221 9.50 19.73 4.99
N LEU A 222 9.34 19.29 6.23
CA LEU A 222 9.86 20.00 7.42
C LEU A 222 11.39 20.10 7.42
N LEU A 223 12.11 19.01 7.10
CA LEU A 223 13.56 19.04 6.96
C LEU A 223 14.00 19.94 5.79
N GLY A 224 13.32 19.86 4.64
CA GLY A 224 13.60 20.72 3.49
C GLY A 224 13.47 22.20 3.83
N LEU A 225 12.35 22.62 4.42
CA LEU A 225 12.16 24.01 4.86
C LEU A 225 13.21 24.42 5.88
N SER A 226 13.59 23.52 6.79
CA SER A 226 14.63 23.75 7.79
C SER A 226 16.00 24.00 7.16
N PHE A 227 16.35 23.31 6.06
CA PHE A 227 17.56 23.62 5.30
C PHE A 227 17.50 25.03 4.69
N LEU A 228 16.42 25.42 4.01
CA LEU A 228 16.32 26.78 3.43
C LEU A 228 16.45 27.88 4.50
N ILE A 229 15.79 27.70 5.64
CA ILE A 229 15.87 28.65 6.77
C ILE A 229 17.29 28.68 7.34
N THR A 230 17.93 27.53 7.53
CA THR A 230 19.30 27.43 8.05
C THR A 230 20.32 28.06 7.10
N ARG A 231 20.14 27.88 5.77
CA ARG A 231 20.96 28.55 4.76
C ARG A 231 20.90 30.07 4.92
N ASN A 232 19.68 30.61 4.99
CA ASN A 232 19.46 32.05 5.14
C ASN A 232 20.02 32.56 6.46
N ALA A 233 19.82 31.84 7.57
CA ALA A 233 20.33 32.23 8.88
C ALA A 233 21.87 32.22 8.94
N LEU A 234 22.53 31.23 8.33
CA LEU A 234 23.99 31.19 8.25
C LEU A 234 24.56 32.28 7.34
N GLU A 235 23.81 32.69 6.31
CA GLU A 235 24.16 33.84 5.48
C GLU A 235 24.03 35.15 6.24
N ASP A 236 22.93 35.36 6.97
CA ASP A 236 22.74 36.52 7.85
C ASP A 236 23.93 36.63 8.82
N LEU A 237 24.37 35.52 9.42
CA LEU A 237 25.52 35.48 10.33
C LEU A 237 26.87 35.74 9.64
N ALA A 238 27.08 35.26 8.41
CA ALA A 238 28.33 35.45 7.66
C ALA A 238 28.44 36.82 6.98
N GLY A 239 27.31 37.43 6.61
CA GLY A 239 27.24 38.77 6.02
C GLY A 239 27.70 39.89 6.95
N HIS A 240 27.83 39.64 8.25
CA HIS A 240 28.49 40.54 9.20
C HIS A 240 30.03 40.52 9.10
N GLU A 241 30.65 39.50 8.47
CA GLU A 241 32.11 39.42 8.30
C GLU A 241 32.59 39.91 6.91
N THR A 242 31.76 39.88 5.87
CA THR A 242 32.12 40.35 4.51
C THR A 242 30.93 40.96 3.79
N MET A 243 31.16 42.13 3.16
CA MET A 243 30.16 43.03 2.58
C MET A 243 28.98 42.37 1.86
N ARG A 244 27.78 42.86 2.22
CA ARG A 244 26.46 42.75 1.54
C ARG A 244 26.48 42.04 0.19
N VAL A 245 26.20 40.74 0.22
CA VAL A 245 25.67 40.05 -0.98
C VAL A 245 24.30 40.66 -1.30
N SER A 246 24.11 41.00 -2.57
CA SER A 246 22.91 41.63 -3.11
C SER A 246 21.64 40.86 -2.71
N LYS A 247 20.73 41.55 -1.99
CA LYS A 247 19.38 41.07 -1.60
C LYS A 247 18.55 40.59 -2.81
N GLN A 248 18.95 40.94 -4.04
CA GLN A 248 18.24 40.67 -5.28
C GLN A 248 18.46 39.24 -5.81
N GLU A 249 19.58 38.57 -5.48
CA GLU A 249 19.85 37.18 -5.90
C GLU A 249 18.93 36.17 -5.18
N GLY A 250 18.51 36.48 -3.94
CA GLY A 250 17.63 35.61 -3.15
C GLY A 250 16.23 35.48 -3.73
N THR A 251 15.68 36.56 -4.29
CA THR A 251 14.30 36.59 -4.82
C THR A 251 14.14 35.66 -6.03
N TRP A 252 15.09 35.67 -6.96
CA TRP A 252 15.04 34.80 -8.15
C TRP A 252 15.19 33.32 -7.80
N LEU A 253 16.00 33.00 -6.78
CA LEU A 253 16.12 31.62 -6.28
C LEU A 253 14.82 31.13 -5.65
N ILE A 254 14.09 32.00 -4.94
CA ILE A 254 12.76 31.67 -4.40
C ILE A 254 11.75 31.46 -5.54
N VAL A 255 11.75 32.35 -6.54
CA VAL A 255 10.87 32.19 -7.72
C VAL A 255 11.19 30.89 -8.47
N ALA A 256 12.47 30.56 -8.67
CA ALA A 256 12.87 29.31 -9.29
C ALA A 256 12.42 28.08 -8.47
N ALA A 257 12.57 28.13 -7.14
CA ALA A 257 12.07 27.09 -6.25
C ALA A 257 10.54 26.95 -6.32
N MET A 258 9.80 28.06 -6.40
CA MET A 258 8.35 28.07 -6.58
C MET A 258 7.97 27.46 -7.93
N VAL A 259 8.68 27.76 -9.02
CA VAL A 259 8.45 27.15 -10.33
C VAL A 259 8.67 25.64 -10.26
N VAL A 260 9.75 25.17 -9.63
CA VAL A 260 10.00 23.73 -9.40
C VAL A 260 8.89 23.09 -8.53
N PHE A 261 8.41 23.81 -7.53
CA PHE A 261 7.32 23.37 -6.67
C PHE A 261 5.99 23.23 -7.42
N PHE A 262 5.56 24.29 -8.11
CA PHE A 262 4.30 24.29 -8.85
C PHE A 262 4.34 23.37 -10.07
N SER A 263 5.48 23.26 -10.77
CA SER A 263 5.63 22.27 -11.84
C SER A 263 5.57 20.84 -11.30
N GLY A 264 6.12 20.56 -10.11
CA GLY A 264 5.98 19.27 -9.43
C GLY A 264 4.54 18.94 -9.06
N ILE A 265 3.78 19.91 -8.54
CA ILE A 265 2.34 19.76 -8.24
C ILE A 265 1.56 19.50 -9.54
N LEU A 266 1.79 20.31 -10.57
CA LEU A 266 1.11 20.20 -11.86
C LEU A 266 1.38 18.85 -12.52
N ALA A 267 2.65 18.40 -12.54
CA ALA A 267 3.03 17.09 -13.07
C ALA A 267 2.35 15.96 -12.28
N SER A 268 2.33 16.04 -10.96
CA SER A 268 1.67 15.04 -10.10
C SER A 268 0.16 14.99 -10.33
N GLY A 269 -0.48 16.15 -10.47
CA GLY A 269 -1.90 16.27 -10.82
C GLY A 269 -2.21 15.69 -12.20
N LEU A 270 -1.41 16.01 -13.21
CA LEU A 270 -1.57 15.50 -14.58
C LEU A 270 -1.39 13.98 -14.65
N VAL A 271 -0.39 13.44 -13.96
CA VAL A 271 -0.15 12.00 -13.91
C VAL A 271 -1.27 11.29 -13.16
N SER A 272 -1.75 11.85 -12.04
CA SER A 272 -2.90 11.29 -11.31
C SER A 272 -4.17 11.30 -12.16
N TYR A 273 -4.44 12.40 -12.87
CA TYR A 273 -5.55 12.50 -13.82
C TYR A 273 -5.46 11.44 -14.92
N ARG A 274 -4.30 11.30 -15.56
CA ARG A 274 -4.06 10.30 -16.62
C ARG A 274 -4.20 8.86 -16.12
N THR A 275 -3.74 8.59 -14.90
CA THR A 275 -3.85 7.26 -14.29
C THR A 275 -5.31 6.93 -13.95
N SER A 276 -6.09 7.93 -13.53
CA SER A 276 -7.51 7.77 -13.15
C SER A 276 -8.39 7.41 -14.32
N SER A 277 -8.08 7.95 -15.51
CA SER A 277 -8.78 7.55 -16.71
C SER A 277 -8.49 6.09 -17.10
N ARG A 278 -7.30 5.56 -16.80
CA ARG A 278 -6.89 4.19 -17.15
C ARG A 278 -7.44 3.14 -16.19
N GLU A 279 -7.40 3.40 -14.89
CA GLU A 279 -7.82 2.42 -13.88
C GLU A 279 -9.33 2.22 -13.81
N TYR A 280 -10.13 3.27 -14.04
CA TYR A 280 -11.59 3.14 -14.09
C TYR A 280 -12.05 2.13 -15.15
N HIS A 281 -11.40 2.10 -16.31
CA HIS A 281 -11.72 1.15 -17.38
C HIS A 281 -11.25 -0.27 -17.04
N ALA A 282 -10.08 -0.42 -16.42
CA ALA A 282 -9.57 -1.73 -16.00
C ALA A 282 -10.40 -2.38 -14.88
N GLY A 283 -10.92 -1.56 -13.95
CA GLY A 283 -11.78 -2.03 -12.86
C GLY A 283 -13.10 -2.62 -13.37
N THR A 284 -13.78 -1.93 -14.29
CA THR A 284 -15.03 -2.40 -14.90
C THR A 284 -14.82 -3.69 -15.68
N ILE A 285 -13.78 -3.76 -16.52
CA ILE A 285 -13.46 -4.97 -17.29
C ILE A 285 -13.20 -6.17 -16.36
N ARG A 286 -12.47 -5.96 -15.25
CA ARG A 286 -12.20 -7.03 -14.27
C ARG A 286 -13.46 -7.49 -13.54
N PHE A 287 -14.33 -6.56 -13.16
CA PHE A 287 -15.61 -6.87 -12.52
C PHE A 287 -16.52 -7.65 -13.48
N ASP A 288 -16.60 -7.23 -14.74
CA ASP A 288 -17.39 -7.90 -15.76
C ASP A 288 -16.88 -9.32 -16.00
N THR A 289 -15.55 -9.49 -16.14
CA THR A 289 -14.93 -10.82 -16.33
C THR A 289 -15.21 -11.77 -15.15
N LEU A 290 -15.13 -11.26 -13.91
CA LEU A 290 -15.43 -12.06 -12.71
C LEU A 290 -16.91 -12.41 -12.63
N THR A 291 -17.78 -11.47 -12.96
CA THR A 291 -19.24 -11.68 -12.98
C THR A 291 -19.60 -12.74 -14.01
N GLU A 292 -19.09 -12.62 -15.24
CA GLU A 292 -19.28 -13.62 -16.29
C GLU A 292 -18.79 -15.00 -15.88
N ARG A 293 -17.60 -15.09 -15.25
CA ARG A 293 -17.07 -16.37 -14.76
C ARG A 293 -17.98 -16.99 -13.69
N VAL A 294 -18.46 -16.21 -12.72
CA VAL A 294 -19.36 -16.72 -11.68
C VAL A 294 -20.69 -17.17 -12.28
N VAL A 295 -21.27 -16.40 -13.20
CA VAL A 295 -22.50 -16.75 -13.91
C VAL A 295 -22.30 -18.02 -14.74
N TYR A 296 -21.18 -18.14 -15.45
CA TYR A 296 -20.84 -19.33 -16.24
C TYR A 296 -20.71 -20.56 -15.36
N GLU A 297 -19.93 -20.48 -14.27
CA GLU A 297 -19.75 -21.59 -13.31
C GLU A 297 -21.08 -21.99 -12.66
N ALA A 298 -21.92 -21.03 -12.28
CA ALA A 298 -23.25 -21.31 -11.72
C ALA A 298 -24.13 -22.05 -12.73
N LYS A 299 -24.23 -21.54 -13.97
CA LYS A 299 -24.97 -22.22 -15.05
C LYS A 299 -24.42 -23.61 -15.31
N HIS A 300 -23.09 -23.74 -15.42
CA HIS A 300 -22.43 -24.99 -15.73
C HIS A 300 -22.76 -26.06 -14.66
N ARG A 301 -22.65 -25.70 -13.38
CA ARG A 301 -22.99 -26.61 -12.26
C ARG A 301 -24.46 -26.98 -12.20
N ILE A 302 -25.38 -26.09 -12.58
CA ILE A 302 -26.82 -26.39 -12.66
C ILE A 302 -27.12 -27.38 -13.80
N TYR A 303 -26.44 -27.25 -14.94
CA TYR A 303 -26.70 -28.10 -16.11
C TYR A 303 -25.93 -29.42 -16.09
N LEU A 304 -24.84 -29.54 -15.32
CA LEU A 304 -24.02 -30.74 -15.28
C LEU A 304 -24.82 -32.01 -14.90
N PRO A 305 -25.69 -32.00 -13.87
CA PRO A 305 -26.49 -33.17 -13.49
C PRO A 305 -27.46 -33.62 -14.60
N VAL A 306 -27.85 -32.75 -15.52
CA VAL A 306 -28.73 -33.10 -16.65
C VAL A 306 -28.10 -34.18 -17.53
N TYR A 307 -26.77 -34.20 -17.68
CA TYR A 307 -26.08 -35.26 -18.42
C TYR A 307 -26.19 -36.61 -17.71
N GLY A 308 -26.04 -36.63 -16.38
CA GLY A 308 -26.25 -37.84 -15.57
C GLY A 308 -27.70 -38.33 -15.60
N LEU A 309 -28.68 -37.42 -15.53
CA LEU A 309 -30.10 -37.76 -15.66
C LEU A 309 -30.46 -38.27 -17.06
N LYS A 310 -29.89 -37.69 -18.12
CA LYS A 310 -30.08 -38.21 -19.49
C LYS A 310 -29.46 -39.59 -19.68
N GLY A 311 -28.31 -39.85 -19.05
CA GLY A 311 -27.69 -41.18 -19.03
C GLY A 311 -28.57 -42.21 -18.31
N ALA A 312 -29.10 -41.84 -17.14
CA ALA A 312 -30.04 -42.67 -16.39
C ALA A 312 -31.30 -42.96 -17.24
N ARG A 313 -31.88 -41.94 -17.88
CA ARG A 313 -33.02 -42.11 -18.80
C ARG A 313 -32.69 -43.04 -19.98
N GLY A 314 -31.46 -42.98 -20.51
CA GLY A 314 -31.01 -43.85 -21.60
C GLY A 314 -30.99 -45.33 -21.21
N MET A 315 -30.62 -45.64 -19.97
CA MET A 315 -30.65 -47.02 -19.45
C MET A 315 -32.06 -47.62 -19.49
N TYR A 316 -33.06 -46.87 -19.05
CA TYR A 316 -34.47 -47.29 -19.10
C TYR A 316 -35.04 -47.33 -20.51
N ALA A 317 -34.56 -46.47 -21.42
CA ALA A 317 -34.99 -46.50 -22.81
C ALA A 317 -34.45 -47.73 -23.57
N GLY A 318 -33.31 -48.28 -23.15
CA GLY A 318 -32.65 -49.42 -23.79
C GLY A 318 -32.95 -50.79 -23.17
N SER A 319 -33.69 -50.83 -22.06
CA SER A 319 -33.92 -52.05 -21.28
C SER A 319 -35.41 -52.21 -20.97
N SER A 320 -35.93 -53.45 -20.99
CA SER A 320 -37.34 -53.72 -20.67
C SER A 320 -37.66 -53.48 -19.18
N GLN A 321 -36.68 -53.73 -18.31
CA GLN A 321 -36.70 -53.41 -16.89
C GLN A 321 -35.26 -53.06 -16.47
N VAL A 322 -35.10 -52.23 -15.44
CA VAL A 322 -33.82 -51.89 -14.82
C VAL A 322 -33.91 -52.29 -13.36
N ARG A 323 -33.01 -53.15 -12.91
CA ARG A 323 -32.96 -53.59 -11.51
C ARG A 323 -32.25 -52.57 -10.63
N ARG A 324 -32.51 -52.62 -9.32
CA ARG A 324 -31.92 -51.70 -8.33
C ARG A 324 -30.39 -51.75 -8.31
N ASP A 325 -29.82 -52.95 -8.39
CA ASP A 325 -28.37 -53.17 -8.46
C ASP A 325 -27.75 -52.62 -9.75
N GLU A 326 -28.46 -52.70 -10.88
CA GLU A 326 -28.04 -52.13 -12.15
C GLU A 326 -28.05 -50.58 -12.13
N PHE A 327 -29.11 -49.99 -11.56
CA PHE A 327 -29.18 -48.54 -11.38
C PHE A 327 -28.11 -48.06 -10.39
N GLY A 328 -27.92 -48.78 -9.28
CA GLY A 328 -26.86 -48.52 -8.29
C GLY A 328 -25.46 -48.62 -8.92
N ALA A 329 -25.21 -49.62 -9.76
CA ALA A 329 -23.96 -49.77 -10.49
C ALA A 329 -23.71 -48.57 -11.42
N TYR A 330 -24.74 -48.09 -12.12
CA TYR A 330 -24.64 -46.87 -12.92
C TYR A 330 -24.34 -45.63 -12.08
N ALA A 331 -25.11 -45.38 -11.03
CA ALA A 331 -24.92 -44.22 -10.16
C ALA A 331 -23.52 -44.23 -9.51
N ASN A 332 -23.03 -45.40 -9.09
CA ASN A 332 -21.70 -45.57 -8.53
C ASN A 332 -20.59 -45.37 -9.59
N SER A 333 -20.79 -45.84 -10.83
CA SER A 333 -19.82 -45.63 -11.92
C SER A 333 -19.61 -44.16 -12.27
N ARG A 334 -20.61 -43.32 -11.98
CA ARG A 334 -20.63 -41.89 -12.26
C ARG A 334 -20.03 -41.02 -11.16
N HIS A 335 -19.60 -41.61 -10.05
CA HIS A 335 -19.00 -40.89 -8.91
C HIS A 335 -19.67 -39.53 -8.62
N LEU A 336 -20.95 -39.54 -8.24
CA LEU A 336 -21.84 -38.35 -8.20
C LEU A 336 -21.21 -37.08 -7.61
N THR A 337 -20.41 -37.19 -6.55
CA THR A 337 -19.75 -36.06 -5.89
C THR A 337 -18.67 -35.39 -6.76
N ASN A 338 -18.01 -36.16 -7.63
CA ASN A 338 -16.91 -35.69 -8.48
C ASN A 338 -17.44 -35.22 -9.85
N GLU A 339 -18.30 -36.01 -10.50
CA GLU A 339 -18.83 -35.65 -11.82
C GLU A 339 -19.95 -34.61 -11.74
N PHE A 340 -20.71 -34.55 -10.64
CA PHE A 340 -21.85 -33.65 -10.50
C PHE A 340 -21.83 -32.90 -9.15
N PRO A 341 -20.87 -31.99 -8.93
CA PRO A 341 -20.71 -31.29 -7.65
C PRO A 341 -21.98 -30.53 -7.24
N GLY A 342 -22.47 -30.80 -6.02
CA GLY A 342 -23.70 -30.21 -5.49
C GLY A 342 -24.97 -31.03 -5.73
N THR A 343 -24.89 -32.12 -6.50
CA THR A 343 -26.00 -33.09 -6.64
C THR A 343 -26.16 -33.89 -5.35
N VAL A 344 -27.36 -33.88 -4.78
CA VAL A 344 -27.69 -34.59 -3.54
C VAL A 344 -27.92 -36.08 -3.81
N ALA A 345 -28.67 -36.39 -4.87
CA ALA A 345 -28.96 -37.74 -5.30
C ALA A 345 -29.40 -37.79 -6.76
N MET A 346 -29.35 -38.97 -7.37
CA MET A 346 -30.08 -39.30 -8.60
C MET A 346 -31.04 -40.43 -8.30
N GLY A 347 -32.27 -40.30 -8.80
CA GLY A 347 -33.31 -41.28 -8.52
C GLY A 347 -34.31 -41.41 -9.65
N MET A 348 -35.18 -42.40 -9.53
CA MET A 348 -36.25 -42.68 -10.48
C MET A 348 -37.60 -42.51 -9.80
N ILE A 349 -38.47 -41.75 -10.46
CA ILE A 349 -39.83 -41.49 -9.99
C ILE A 349 -40.78 -42.08 -11.02
N VAL A 350 -41.62 -43.02 -10.57
CA VAL A 350 -42.53 -43.76 -11.45
C VAL A 350 -43.96 -43.31 -11.16
N PRO A 351 -44.75 -42.98 -12.21
CA PRO A 351 -46.17 -42.71 -12.04
C PRO A 351 -46.93 -44.01 -11.71
N VAL A 352 -47.72 -43.99 -10.63
CA VAL A 352 -48.54 -45.14 -10.18
C VAL A 352 -49.97 -44.65 -9.93
N LEU A 353 -50.99 -45.39 -10.36
CA LEU A 353 -52.38 -45.07 -10.05
C LEU A 353 -52.70 -45.43 -8.60
N HIS A 354 -53.60 -44.69 -7.98
CA HIS A 354 -53.97 -44.92 -6.57
C HIS A 354 -54.44 -46.35 -6.30
N ALA A 355 -55.20 -46.92 -7.25
CA ALA A 355 -55.70 -48.30 -7.18
C ALA A 355 -54.58 -49.36 -7.15
N ASP A 356 -53.42 -49.04 -7.73
CA ASP A 356 -52.32 -49.99 -7.94
C ASP A 356 -51.21 -49.83 -6.89
N LEU A 357 -51.33 -48.89 -5.95
CA LEU A 357 -50.27 -48.59 -4.97
C LEU A 357 -49.88 -49.80 -4.11
N SER A 358 -50.87 -50.58 -3.66
CA SER A 358 -50.63 -51.75 -2.79
C SER A 358 -49.92 -52.87 -3.56
N GLU A 359 -50.32 -53.11 -4.81
CA GLU A 359 -49.66 -54.08 -5.68
C GLU A 359 -48.25 -53.62 -6.02
N PHE A 360 -48.08 -52.34 -6.36
CA PHE A 360 -46.79 -51.75 -6.67
C PHE A 360 -45.81 -51.81 -5.50
N ALA A 361 -46.25 -51.48 -4.27
CA ALA A 361 -45.42 -51.59 -3.07
C ALA A 361 -44.92 -53.02 -2.85
N ARG A 362 -45.80 -54.02 -3.02
CA ARG A 362 -45.43 -55.44 -2.91
C ARG A 362 -44.41 -55.85 -3.97
N GLN A 363 -44.61 -55.45 -5.23
CA GLN A 363 -43.67 -55.72 -6.32
C GLN A 363 -42.29 -55.10 -6.06
N GLN A 364 -42.24 -53.86 -5.55
CA GLN A 364 -40.98 -53.21 -5.21
C GLN A 364 -40.28 -53.87 -4.01
N GLN A 365 -41.04 -54.35 -3.01
CA GLN A 365 -40.51 -55.08 -1.86
C GLN A 365 -39.94 -56.46 -2.24
N GLU A 366 -40.56 -57.17 -3.19
CA GLU A 366 -40.04 -58.45 -3.70
C GLU A 366 -38.72 -58.29 -4.49
N LEU A 367 -38.52 -57.11 -5.09
CA LEU A 367 -37.33 -56.77 -5.87
C LEU A 367 -36.19 -56.19 -5.03
N SER A 368 -36.36 -56.03 -3.71
CA SER A 368 -35.36 -55.36 -2.86
C SER A 368 -35.28 -55.89 -1.43
N ASP A 369 -34.06 -56.00 -0.91
CA ASP A 369 -33.78 -56.33 0.50
C ASP A 369 -34.01 -55.16 1.47
N SER A 370 -34.18 -53.92 0.96
CA SER A 370 -34.51 -52.74 1.78
C SER A 370 -36.03 -52.65 1.97
N PRO A 371 -36.53 -52.29 3.16
CA PRO A 371 -37.94 -51.99 3.36
C PRO A 371 -38.40 -50.87 2.41
N PHE A 372 -39.52 -51.10 1.71
CA PHE A 372 -40.14 -50.15 0.81
C PHE A 372 -41.57 -49.86 1.28
N GLU A 373 -41.77 -48.69 1.87
CA GLU A 373 -43.08 -48.20 2.31
C GLU A 373 -43.44 -46.95 1.50
N ILE A 374 -44.67 -46.89 1.02
CA ILE A 374 -45.15 -45.74 0.24
C ILE A 374 -45.76 -44.72 1.20
N GLU A 375 -45.18 -43.52 1.22
CA GLU A 375 -45.74 -42.36 1.93
C GLU A 375 -46.47 -41.47 0.92
N THR A 376 -47.80 -41.43 0.99
CA THR A 376 -48.62 -40.61 0.08
C THR A 376 -48.93 -39.24 0.68
N THR A 377 -48.88 -38.20 -0.14
CA THR A 377 -49.24 -36.82 0.25
C THR A 377 -50.62 -36.45 -0.32
N GLY A 378 -51.64 -37.22 0.05
CA GLY A 378 -53.06 -36.93 -0.26
C GLY A 378 -53.79 -37.99 -1.09
N GLN A 379 -55.06 -37.72 -1.40
CA GLN A 379 -55.94 -38.63 -2.15
C GLN A 379 -55.99 -38.28 -3.64
N TRP A 380 -54.84 -38.35 -4.30
CA TRP A 380 -54.73 -38.14 -5.74
C TRP A 380 -55.01 -39.45 -6.47
N ASN A 381 -55.50 -39.39 -7.72
CA ASN A 381 -55.71 -40.61 -8.52
C ASN A 381 -54.37 -41.15 -9.09
N LYS A 382 -53.34 -40.31 -9.15
CA LYS A 382 -52.03 -40.63 -9.71
C LYS A 382 -50.94 -40.08 -8.79
N HIS A 383 -50.01 -40.94 -8.43
CA HIS A 383 -48.89 -40.68 -7.53
C HIS A 383 -47.57 -40.80 -8.28
N TYR A 384 -46.55 -40.10 -7.81
CA TYR A 384 -45.21 -40.08 -8.39
C TYR A 384 -44.23 -40.63 -7.35
N ILE A 385 -44.11 -41.96 -7.34
CA ILE A 385 -43.40 -42.66 -6.27
C ILE A 385 -41.92 -42.77 -6.62
N THR A 386 -41.07 -42.34 -5.68
CA THR A 386 -39.62 -42.51 -5.78
C THR A 386 -39.25 -43.98 -5.54
N THR A 387 -38.80 -44.65 -6.59
CA THR A 387 -38.49 -46.10 -6.59
C THR A 387 -37.02 -46.39 -6.31
N PHE A 388 -36.13 -45.54 -6.83
CA PHE A 388 -34.69 -45.66 -6.68
C PHE A 388 -34.09 -44.31 -6.33
N ILE A 389 -33.08 -44.31 -5.47
CA ILE A 389 -32.32 -43.10 -5.15
C ILE A 389 -30.90 -43.45 -4.71
N GLU A 390 -29.91 -42.81 -5.33
CA GLU A 390 -28.49 -43.03 -5.05
C GLU A 390 -27.76 -41.69 -4.81
N PRO A 391 -26.88 -41.59 -3.78
CA PRO A 391 -26.54 -42.65 -2.83
C PRO A 391 -27.66 -42.89 -1.81
N GLU A 392 -28.11 -44.13 -1.69
CA GLU A 392 -29.27 -44.47 -0.83
C GLU A 392 -29.03 -44.12 0.64
N PHE A 393 -27.83 -44.37 1.17
CA PHE A 393 -27.54 -44.22 2.60
C PHE A 393 -27.77 -42.81 3.16
N ARG A 394 -27.71 -41.76 2.31
CA ARG A 394 -28.00 -40.36 2.69
C ARG A 394 -29.44 -39.95 2.43
N ASN A 395 -30.15 -40.70 1.61
CA ASN A 395 -31.42 -40.29 1.01
C ASN A 395 -32.54 -41.32 1.24
N LYS A 396 -32.38 -42.24 2.20
CA LYS A 396 -33.35 -43.30 2.50
C LYS A 396 -34.77 -42.79 2.73
N SER A 397 -34.91 -41.62 3.35
CA SER A 397 -36.21 -40.99 3.64
C SER A 397 -36.99 -40.57 2.40
N LEU A 398 -36.34 -40.52 1.23
CA LEU A 398 -36.99 -40.18 -0.03
C LEU A 398 -37.45 -41.43 -0.80
N LEU A 399 -37.06 -42.63 -0.36
CA LEU A 399 -37.52 -43.88 -0.97
C LEU A 399 -39.01 -44.10 -0.64
N GLY A 400 -39.83 -44.39 -1.64
CA GLY A 400 -41.28 -44.55 -1.46
C GLY A 400 -42.05 -43.24 -1.27
N TYR A 401 -41.36 -42.10 -1.27
CA TYR A 401 -41.98 -40.78 -1.15
C TYR A 401 -42.72 -40.39 -2.44
N ASP A 402 -43.92 -39.83 -2.27
CA ASP A 402 -44.76 -39.26 -3.33
C ASP A 402 -44.39 -37.79 -3.62
N ALA A 403 -43.75 -37.56 -4.77
CA ALA A 403 -43.04 -36.33 -5.13
C ALA A 403 -43.90 -35.22 -5.78
#